data_AF-A0A8A3SPD2-F1
#
_entry.id   AF-A0A8A3SPD2-F1
#
_cell.length_a   1.000
_cell.length_b   1.000
_cell.length_c   1.000
_cell.angle_alpha   90.00
_cell.angle_beta   90.00
_cell.angle_gamma   90.00
#
_symmetry.space_group_name_H-M   'P 1'
#
loop_
_entity.id
_entity.type
_entity.pdbx_description
1 polymer ?
#
loop_
_entity_poly.entity_id
_entity_poly.type
_entity_poly.pdbx_seq_one_letter_code
_entity_poly.pdbx_strand_id
1 'polypeptide(L)'
;MKFKNYQILKVKHYLKHNSILLLSNGINQKSNNWIKLEQEFKTINLNYYKLYNKIAIKVLKTSIYSNFINLVNGPFFLLTPKNKTILTKKLIRKETLGFLKFRLLAIKLNKKIYSIKQTQKLNSFVYKETISVFYQFLLINLKFPQTLIK
;
A
#
# COMPACT_ATOMS: atom_id res chain seq x y z
N MET A 1 -4.90 -29.58 7.22
CA MET A 1 -5.34 -28.36 7.96
C MET A 1 -4.23 -27.32 8.23
N LYS A 2 -2.99 -27.71 8.57
CA LYS A 2 -1.91 -26.77 8.99
C LYS A 2 -1.57 -25.66 7.97
N PHE A 3 -1.44 -25.97 6.66
CA PHE A 3 -1.01 -25.00 5.64
C PHE A 3 -2.02 -23.89 5.35
N LYS A 4 -3.32 -24.21 5.33
CA LYS A 4 -4.39 -23.22 5.12
C LYS A 4 -4.46 -22.22 6.28
N ASN A 5 -4.25 -22.70 7.51
CA ASN A 5 -4.17 -21.84 8.69
C ASN A 5 -2.95 -20.92 8.64
N TYR A 6 -1.79 -21.44 8.21
CA TYR A 6 -0.60 -20.62 8.02
C TYR A 6 -0.83 -19.48 7.02
N GLN A 7 -1.44 -19.75 5.87
CA GLN A 7 -1.74 -18.69 4.88
C GLN A 7 -2.71 -17.64 5.43
N ILE A 8 -3.76 -18.05 6.15
CA ILE A 8 -4.67 -17.14 6.84
C ILE A 8 -3.92 -16.24 7.83
N LEU A 9 -3.06 -16.83 8.66
CA LEU A 9 -2.25 -16.10 9.63
C LEU A 9 -1.27 -15.15 8.93
N LYS A 10 -0.67 -15.57 7.81
CA LYS A 10 0.24 -14.74 7.02
C LYS A 10 -0.47 -13.51 6.45
N VAL A 11 -1.66 -13.68 5.84
CA VAL A 11 -2.45 -12.53 5.35
C VAL A 11 -2.81 -11.58 6.49
N LYS A 12 -3.27 -12.13 7.63
CA LYS A 12 -3.55 -11.33 8.84
C LYS A 12 -2.32 -10.56 9.31
N HIS A 13 -1.15 -11.21 9.33
CA HIS A 13 0.11 -10.60 9.71
C HIS A 13 0.45 -9.42 8.77
N TYR A 14 0.35 -9.62 7.45
CA TYR A 14 0.60 -8.55 6.48
C TYR A 14 -0.32 -7.35 6.72
N LEU A 15 -1.62 -7.58 6.91
CA LEU A 15 -2.61 -6.51 7.14
C LEU A 15 -2.42 -5.80 8.49
N LYS A 16 -1.98 -6.51 9.54
CA LYS A 16 -1.85 -5.95 10.89
C LYS A 16 -0.53 -5.21 11.10
N HIS A 17 0.59 -5.78 10.68
CA HIS A 17 1.93 -5.33 11.08
C HIS A 17 2.60 -4.38 10.08
N ASN A 18 2.19 -4.40 8.81
CA ASN A 18 2.73 -3.44 7.84
C ASN A 18 1.94 -2.13 7.89
N SER A 19 2.61 -1.07 8.32
CA SER A 19 2.05 0.30 8.27
C SER A 19 1.75 0.71 6.84
N ILE A 20 2.55 0.27 5.86
CA ILE A 20 2.32 0.56 4.45
C ILE A 20 2.14 -0.74 3.67
N LEU A 21 1.03 -0.84 2.93
CA LEU A 21 0.79 -1.91 1.98
C LEU A 21 0.27 -1.32 0.67
N LEU A 22 0.87 -1.75 -0.44
CA LEU A 22 0.34 -1.50 -1.77
C LEU A 22 -0.50 -2.70 -2.17
N LEU A 23 -1.76 -2.43 -2.54
CA LEU A 23 -2.73 -3.42 -2.96
C LEU A 23 -2.77 -3.39 -4.49
N SER A 24 -2.30 -4.46 -5.14
CA SER A 24 -2.14 -4.48 -6.60
C SER A 24 -2.70 -5.74 -7.24
N ASN A 25 -3.16 -5.59 -8.48
CA ASN A 25 -3.42 -6.70 -9.37
C ASN A 25 -2.22 -6.89 -10.29
N GLY A 26 -1.88 -8.15 -10.55
CA GLY A 26 -0.81 -8.52 -11.47
C GLY A 26 -1.28 -9.56 -12.49
N ILE A 27 -0.38 -9.92 -13.38
CA ILE A 27 -0.57 -11.03 -14.32
C ILE A 27 0.15 -12.25 -13.76
N ASN A 28 -0.45 -13.42 -13.92
CA ASN A 28 0.21 -14.66 -13.57
C ASN A 28 1.28 -14.97 -14.63
N GLN A 29 2.55 -14.75 -14.31
CA GLN A 29 3.66 -14.90 -15.27
C GLN A 29 4.22 -16.34 -15.28
N LYS A 30 4.83 -16.74 -16.41
CA LYS A 30 5.64 -17.97 -16.53
C LYS A 30 6.89 -17.87 -15.63
N SER A 31 7.46 -19.01 -15.23
CA SER A 31 8.57 -19.10 -14.26
C SER A 31 9.77 -18.21 -14.58
N ASN A 32 10.28 -18.20 -15.81
CA ASN A 32 11.45 -17.41 -16.18
C ASN A 32 11.20 -15.90 -16.05
N ASN A 33 10.01 -15.44 -16.44
CA ASN A 33 9.65 -14.04 -16.29
C ASN A 33 9.37 -13.67 -14.83
N TRP A 34 8.96 -14.64 -14.02
CA TRP A 34 8.76 -14.43 -12.59
C TRP A 34 10.06 -14.12 -11.87
N ILE A 35 11.14 -14.86 -12.15
CA ILE A 35 12.47 -14.61 -11.56
C ILE A 35 12.94 -13.18 -11.87
N LYS A 36 12.76 -12.73 -13.12
CA LYS A 36 13.10 -11.36 -13.51
C LYS A 36 12.28 -10.32 -12.74
N LEU A 37 10.97 -10.54 -12.59
CA LEU A 37 10.12 -9.67 -11.76
C LEU A 37 10.57 -9.64 -10.30
N GLU A 38 10.98 -10.76 -9.72
CA GLU A 38 11.49 -10.79 -8.35
C GLU A 38 12.78 -9.96 -8.20
N GLN A 39 13.67 -10.03 -9.19
CA GLN A 39 14.87 -9.20 -9.23
C GLN A 39 14.50 -7.72 -9.31
N GLU A 40 13.57 -7.35 -10.19
CA GLU A 40 13.10 -5.98 -10.34
C GLU A 40 12.40 -5.45 -9.08
N PHE A 41 11.63 -6.28 -8.37
CA PHE A 41 11.08 -5.91 -7.05
C PHE A 41 12.20 -5.64 -6.03
N LYS A 42 13.26 -6.46 -6.04
CA LYS A 42 14.41 -6.25 -5.14
C LYS A 42 15.14 -4.95 -5.45
N THR A 43 15.36 -4.59 -6.72
CA THR A 43 16.05 -3.34 -7.09
C THR A 43 15.28 -2.10 -6.64
N ILE A 44 13.94 -2.15 -6.69
CA ILE A 44 13.08 -1.06 -6.18
C ILE A 44 12.74 -1.18 -4.69
N ASN A 45 13.42 -2.07 -3.95
CA ASN A 45 13.24 -2.29 -2.51
C ASN A 45 11.80 -2.62 -2.10
N LEU A 46 11.08 -3.39 -2.93
CA LEU A 46 9.77 -3.94 -2.62
C LEU A 46 9.87 -5.43 -2.30
N ASN A 47 9.14 -5.85 -1.28
CA ASN A 47 8.75 -7.24 -1.07
C ASN A 47 7.34 -7.43 -1.59
N TYR A 48 7.04 -8.64 -2.05
CA TYR A 48 5.71 -8.98 -2.55
C TYR A 48 5.17 -10.22 -1.82
N TYR A 49 3.85 -10.35 -1.80
CA TYR A 49 3.16 -11.57 -1.37
C TYR A 49 1.92 -11.78 -2.24
N LYS A 50 1.89 -12.91 -2.96
CA LYS A 50 0.74 -13.30 -3.77
C LYS A 50 -0.37 -13.85 -2.88
N LEU A 51 -1.58 -13.30 -3.02
CA LEU A 51 -2.75 -13.75 -2.27
C LEU A 51 -3.49 -14.86 -3.00
N TYR A 52 -4.06 -15.76 -2.21
CA TYR A 52 -5.13 -16.65 -2.66
C TYR A 52 -6.47 -15.97 -2.36
N ASN A 53 -7.23 -15.63 -3.40
CA ASN A 53 -8.44 -14.81 -3.27
C ASN A 53 -9.43 -15.36 -2.24
N LYS A 54 -9.71 -16.67 -2.25
CA LYS A 54 -10.62 -17.30 -1.28
C LYS A 54 -10.19 -17.06 0.19
N ILE A 55 -8.88 -17.10 0.44
CA ILE A 55 -8.31 -16.88 1.78
C ILE A 55 -8.32 -15.40 2.13
N ALA A 56 -7.91 -14.53 1.20
CA ALA A 56 -7.91 -13.09 1.39
C ALA A 56 -9.32 -12.56 1.68
N ILE A 57 -10.34 -12.98 0.90
CA ILE A 57 -11.75 -12.62 1.12
C ILE A 57 -12.20 -13.06 2.51
N LYS A 58 -11.90 -14.31 2.90
CA LYS A 58 -12.25 -14.81 4.25
C LYS A 58 -11.62 -13.96 5.36
N VAL A 59 -10.36 -13.57 5.21
CA VAL A 59 -9.67 -12.71 6.19
C VAL A 59 -10.28 -11.30 6.22
N LEU A 60 -10.49 -10.68 5.06
CA LEU A 60 -11.04 -9.33 4.95
C LEU A 60 -12.45 -9.23 5.53
N LYS A 61 -13.32 -10.22 5.27
CA LYS A 61 -14.70 -10.29 5.79
C LYS A 61 -14.77 -10.25 7.32
N THR A 62 -13.75 -10.78 7.98
CA THR A 62 -13.65 -10.81 9.46
C THR A 62 -12.81 -9.67 10.04
N SER A 63 -12.51 -8.64 9.25
CA SER A 63 -11.62 -7.55 9.64
C SER A 63 -12.28 -6.18 9.42
N ILE A 64 -11.62 -5.13 9.92
CA ILE A 64 -12.00 -3.73 9.67
C ILE A 64 -11.91 -3.32 8.17
N TYR A 65 -11.40 -4.20 7.31
CA TYR A 65 -11.23 -3.96 5.88
C TYR A 65 -12.27 -4.71 5.01
N SER A 66 -13.42 -5.08 5.58
CA SER A 66 -14.51 -5.78 4.88
C SER A 66 -14.98 -5.06 3.61
N ASN A 67 -14.98 -3.72 3.62
CA ASN A 67 -15.37 -2.90 2.46
C ASN A 67 -14.45 -3.07 1.24
N PHE A 68 -13.26 -3.64 1.42
CA PHE A 68 -12.27 -3.82 0.35
C PHE A 68 -12.26 -5.23 -0.24
N ILE A 69 -13.20 -6.09 0.14
CA ILE A 69 -13.36 -7.44 -0.44
C ILE A 69 -13.45 -7.37 -1.97
N ASN A 70 -14.20 -6.40 -2.50
CA ASN A 70 -14.42 -6.23 -3.93
C ASN A 70 -13.14 -5.85 -4.71
N LEU A 71 -12.10 -5.39 -4.03
CA LEU A 71 -10.80 -5.15 -4.68
C LEU A 71 -10.07 -6.46 -4.99
N VAL A 72 -10.33 -7.52 -4.21
CA VAL A 72 -9.64 -8.81 -4.38
C VAL A 72 -10.26 -9.60 -5.52
N ASN A 73 -9.87 -9.25 -6.74
CA ASN A 73 -10.27 -9.96 -7.95
C ASN A 73 -9.04 -10.29 -8.83
N GLY A 74 -9.03 -11.48 -9.43
CA GLY A 74 -7.91 -11.98 -10.22
C GLY A 74 -6.62 -12.20 -9.41
N PRO A 75 -5.44 -12.28 -10.04
CA PRO A 75 -4.17 -12.42 -9.33
C PRO A 75 -3.87 -11.15 -8.51
N PHE A 76 -4.04 -11.26 -7.19
CA PHE A 76 -3.90 -10.15 -6.26
C PHE A 76 -2.61 -10.26 -5.45
N PHE A 77 -1.95 -9.12 -5.23
CA PHE A 77 -0.66 -9.05 -4.57
C PHE A 77 -0.65 -7.94 -3.50
N LEU A 78 0.03 -8.25 -2.40
CA LEU A 78 0.42 -7.28 -1.39
C LEU A 78 1.88 -6.92 -1.64
N LEU A 79 2.16 -5.66 -1.90
CA LEU A 79 3.54 -5.17 -1.97
C LEU A 79 3.85 -4.33 -0.74
N THR A 80 5.01 -4.54 -0.15
CA THR A 80 5.49 -3.84 1.03
C THR A 80 6.88 -3.28 0.76
N PRO A 81 7.16 -2.01 1.05
CA PRO A 81 8.53 -1.51 0.98
C PRO A 81 9.39 -2.21 2.04
N LYS A 82 10.61 -2.62 1.65
CA LYS A 82 11.61 -3.17 2.58
C LYS A 82 12.02 -2.12 3.62
N ASN A 83 12.16 -0.87 3.19
CA ASN A 83 12.47 0.25 4.07
C ASN A 83 11.27 1.20 4.15
N LYS A 84 10.78 1.43 5.38
CA LYS A 84 9.55 2.19 5.66
C LYS A 84 9.65 3.66 5.25
N THR A 85 10.87 4.21 5.16
CA THR A 85 11.12 5.61 4.81
C THR A 85 11.12 5.87 3.30
N ILE A 86 11.20 4.84 2.45
CA ILE A 86 11.36 4.95 1.00
C ILE A 86 10.01 4.80 0.27
N LEU A 87 8.89 5.17 0.89
CA LEU A 87 7.65 5.33 0.12
C LEU A 87 7.66 6.67 -0.59
N THR A 88 8.48 6.76 -1.63
CA THR A 88 8.56 7.97 -2.45
C THR A 88 7.33 8.07 -3.33
N LYS A 89 6.89 9.30 -3.65
CA LYS A 89 5.83 9.60 -4.63
C LYS A 89 6.02 8.81 -5.95
N LYS A 90 7.27 8.49 -6.29
CA LYS A 90 7.68 7.65 -7.43
C LYS A 90 7.03 6.26 -7.41
N LEU A 91 7.00 5.55 -6.27
CA LEU A 91 6.43 4.20 -6.17
C LEU A 91 4.90 4.15 -6.33
N ILE A 92 4.22 5.28 -6.14
CA ILE A 92 2.76 5.39 -6.20
C ILE A 92 2.28 5.91 -7.56
N ARG A 93 3.16 6.54 -8.34
CA ARG A 93 2.86 6.85 -9.74
C ARG A 93 2.57 5.55 -10.49
N LYS A 94 1.52 5.57 -11.31
CA LYS A 94 1.11 4.45 -12.17
C LYS A 94 2.28 3.87 -13.00
N GLU A 95 3.24 4.70 -13.35
CA GLU A 95 4.37 4.37 -14.21
C GLU A 95 5.33 3.34 -13.59
N THR A 96 5.59 3.37 -12.27
CA THR A 96 6.61 2.50 -11.66
C THR A 96 6.20 1.04 -11.60
N LEU A 97 4.93 0.77 -11.28
CA LEU A 97 4.38 -0.59 -11.28
C LEU A 97 3.90 -1.02 -12.68
N GLY A 98 3.65 -0.06 -13.58
CA GLY A 98 3.25 -0.32 -14.96
C GLY A 98 4.28 -1.12 -15.75
N PHE A 99 5.58 -0.81 -15.59
CA PHE A 99 6.68 -1.58 -16.19
C PHE A 99 6.66 -3.06 -15.74
N LEU A 100 6.30 -3.32 -14.48
CA LEU A 100 6.20 -4.68 -13.93
C LEU A 100 4.90 -5.41 -14.35
N LYS A 101 4.02 -4.76 -15.13
CA LYS A 101 2.66 -5.22 -15.45
C LYS A 101 1.78 -5.39 -14.20
N PHE A 102 2.05 -4.59 -13.16
CA PHE A 102 1.21 -4.51 -11.97
C PHE A 102 0.37 -3.24 -12.00
N ARG A 103 -0.93 -3.41 -11.77
CA ARG A 103 -1.85 -2.30 -11.56
C ARG A 103 -2.06 -2.11 -10.08
N LEU A 104 -1.54 -1.00 -9.54
CA LEU A 104 -1.92 -0.56 -8.21
C LEU A 104 -3.44 -0.30 -8.20
N LEU A 105 -4.11 -0.66 -7.10
CA LEU A 105 -5.54 -0.42 -6.89
C LEU A 105 -5.78 0.49 -5.70
N ALA A 106 -5.10 0.21 -4.60
CA ALA A 106 -5.24 0.95 -3.36
C ALA A 106 -3.94 0.91 -2.54
N ILE A 107 -3.87 1.77 -1.53
CA ILE A 107 -2.74 1.88 -0.63
C ILE A 107 -3.28 1.87 0.79
N LYS A 108 -2.78 0.96 1.60
CA LYS A 108 -2.95 1.01 3.05
C LYS A 108 -1.88 1.90 3.64
N LEU A 109 -2.31 2.87 4.44
CA LEU A 109 -1.45 3.68 5.30
C LEU A 109 -1.96 3.53 6.73
N ASN A 110 -1.10 3.05 7.61
CA ASN A 110 -1.41 2.66 8.98
C ASN A 110 -2.59 1.69 9.05
N LYS A 111 -3.75 2.17 9.51
CA LYS A 111 -4.98 1.38 9.71
C LYS A 111 -6.07 1.69 8.67
N LYS A 112 -5.79 2.54 7.68
CA LYS A 112 -6.77 2.96 6.66
C LYS A 112 -6.28 2.59 5.27
N ILE A 113 -7.21 2.26 4.38
CA ILE A 113 -6.94 1.99 2.97
C ILE A 113 -7.52 3.14 2.15
N TYR A 114 -6.71 3.65 1.23
CA TYR A 114 -6.99 4.77 0.36
C TYR A 114 -6.96 4.31 -1.09
N SER A 115 -7.90 4.79 -1.89
CA SER A 115 -7.85 4.64 -3.34
C SER A 115 -6.70 5.46 -3.93
N ILE A 116 -6.21 5.07 -5.11
CA ILE A 116 -5.15 5.83 -5.80
C ILE A 116 -5.56 7.28 -6.06
N LYS A 117 -6.83 7.51 -6.42
CA LYS A 117 -7.35 8.86 -6.67
C LYS A 117 -7.19 9.77 -5.44
N GLN A 118 -7.36 9.21 -4.24
CA GLN A 118 -7.19 9.94 -2.99
C GLN A 118 -5.72 10.23 -2.68
N THR A 119 -4.80 9.35 -3.08
CA THR A 119 -3.37 9.51 -2.78
C THR A 119 -2.59 10.30 -3.85
N GLN A 120 -3.20 10.59 -5.00
CA GLN A 120 -2.56 11.34 -6.09
C GLN A 120 -2.11 12.75 -5.69
N LYS A 121 -2.85 13.40 -4.79
CA LYS A 121 -2.55 14.77 -4.32
C LYS A 121 -1.49 14.81 -3.21
N LEU A 122 -1.07 13.66 -2.69
CA LEU A 122 -0.07 13.60 -1.62
C LEU A 122 1.33 13.85 -2.22
N ASN A 123 2.01 14.88 -1.70
CA ASN A 123 3.39 15.18 -2.08
C ASN A 123 4.39 14.27 -1.36
N SER A 124 4.09 13.90 -0.11
CA SER A 124 4.93 13.05 0.72
C SER A 124 4.08 12.20 1.66
N PHE A 125 4.66 11.09 2.11
CA PHE A 125 4.14 10.24 3.19
C PHE A 125 4.89 10.46 4.50
N VAL A 126 5.89 11.35 4.51
CA VAL A 126 6.65 11.72 5.70
C VAL A 126 5.80 12.66 6.56
N TYR A 127 5.48 12.24 7.78
CA TYR A 127 4.61 12.99 8.69
C TYR A 127 5.07 14.43 8.94
N LYS A 128 6.38 14.63 9.17
CA LYS A 128 6.96 15.96 9.43
C LYS A 128 6.75 16.92 8.25
N GLU A 129 6.84 16.42 7.02
CA GLU A 129 6.61 17.23 5.83
C GLU A 129 5.12 17.53 5.64
N THR A 130 4.26 16.53 5.83
CA THR A 130 2.81 16.71 5.65
C THR A 130 2.20 17.61 6.72
N ILE A 131 2.65 17.52 7.97
CA ILE A 131 2.15 18.40 9.05
C ILE A 131 2.63 19.84 8.85
N SER A 132 3.84 20.06 8.32
CA SER A 132 4.34 21.40 8.01
C SER A 132 3.50 22.07 6.92
N VAL A 133 3.21 21.34 5.83
CA VAL A 133 2.31 21.83 4.76
C VAL A 133 0.91 22.10 5.28
N PHE A 134 0.38 21.22 6.14
CA PHE A 134 -0.92 21.45 6.76
C PHE A 134 -0.93 22.69 7.65
N TYR A 135 0.11 22.90 8.45
CA TYR A 135 0.26 24.08 9.29
C TYR A 135 0.33 25.37 8.46
N GLN A 136 1.10 25.38 7.38
CA GLN A 136 1.13 26.49 6.43
C GLN A 136 -0.26 26.76 5.82
N PHE A 137 -0.98 25.70 5.43
CA PHE A 137 -2.34 25.81 4.94
C PHE A 137 -3.29 26.43 5.99
N LEU A 138 -3.19 26.02 7.26
CA LEU A 138 -3.99 26.61 8.33
C LEU A 138 -3.65 28.08 8.56
N LEU A 139 -2.38 28.45 8.57
CA LEU A 139 -1.95 29.85 8.73
C LEU A 139 -2.50 30.75 7.63
N ILE A 140 -2.43 30.30 6.37
CA ILE A 140 -2.88 31.06 5.21
C ILE A 140 -4.41 31.19 5.17
N ASN A 141 -5.13 30.10 5.43
CA ASN A 141 -6.57 30.05 5.17
C ASN A 141 -7.45 30.34 6.39
N LEU A 142 -6.94 30.13 7.61
CA LEU A 142 -7.75 30.30 8.83
C LEU A 142 -7.48 31.60 9.59
N LYS A 143 -6.59 32.49 9.09
CA LYS A 143 -6.21 33.74 9.78
C LYS A 143 -6.06 33.53 11.30
N PHE A 144 -5.25 32.56 11.73
CA PHE A 144 -4.94 32.48 13.16
C PHE A 144 -4.17 33.75 13.54
N PRO A 145 -4.70 34.61 14.44
CA PRO A 145 -3.96 35.76 14.91
C PRO A 145 -2.71 35.24 15.62
N GLN A 146 -1.55 35.84 15.33
CA GLN A 146 -0.21 35.46 15.82
C GLN A 146 -0.03 35.65 17.34
N THR A 147 -0.98 35.18 18.16
CA THR A 147 -1.13 35.50 19.58
C THR A 147 -0.91 34.29 20.49
N LEU A 148 -0.03 33.37 20.10
CA LEU A 148 0.42 32.28 20.98
C LEU A 148 1.92 32.01 20.85
N ILE A 149 2.72 33.08 20.89
CA ILE A 149 4.12 33.01 21.31
C ILE A 149 4.39 34.22 22.19
N LYS A 150 4.26 34.04 23.50
CA LYS A 150 4.91 34.83 24.55
C LYS A 150 5.53 33.86 25.53
#